data_AF-A0A099WPC6-F1
#
_entry.id   AF-A0A099WPC6-F1
#
_cell.length_a   1.000
_cell.length_b   1.000
_cell.length_c   1.000
_cell.angle_alpha   90.00
_cell.angle_beta   90.00
_cell.angle_gamma   90.00
#
_symmetry.space_group_name_H-M   'P 1'
#
loop_
_entity.id
_entity.type
_entity.pdbx_description
1 polymer ?
#
loop_
_entity_poly.entity_id
_entity_poly.type
_entity_poly.pdbx_seq_one_letter_code
_entity_poly.pdbx_strand_id
1 'polypeptide(L)'
;MTFEEEKQRQDAQKAYRSSFLVVKNDRLFEGRVPVEVQAYDKTHRLEDSYDMRLEALAQHEAVKSTPVQRIQAHLEHLQRYGNETQKASYLRFEWMETHQVVNKPTPNQLQQ
;
A
#
# COMPACT_ATOMS: atom_id res chain seq x y z
N MET A 1 9.08 -10.07 19.01
CA MET A 1 8.37 -10.47 17.79
C MET A 1 8.09 -11.96 17.89
N THR A 2 6.82 -12.34 17.93
CA THR A 2 6.38 -13.74 17.95
C THR A 2 6.46 -14.34 16.54
N PHE A 3 6.38 -15.67 16.44
CA PHE A 3 6.30 -16.34 15.14
C PHE A 3 5.07 -15.90 14.32
N GLU A 4 3.95 -15.63 15.00
CA GLU A 4 2.71 -15.18 14.36
C GLU A 4 2.82 -13.74 13.85
N GLU A 5 3.46 -12.84 14.60
CA GLU A 5 3.73 -11.45 14.18
C GLU A 5 4.63 -11.40 12.94
N GLU A 6 5.71 -12.18 12.92
CA GLU A 6 6.63 -12.23 11.78
C GLU A 6 5.95 -12.86 10.55
N LYS A 7 5.09 -13.86 10.75
CA LYS A 7 4.29 -14.43 9.65
C LYS A 7 3.32 -13.39 9.07
N GLN A 8 2.60 -12.65 9.92
CA GLN A 8 1.69 -11.58 9.47
C GLN A 8 2.46 -10.48 8.71
N ARG A 9 3.65 -10.12 9.18
CA ARG A 9 4.54 -9.19 8.48
C ARG A 9 4.93 -9.71 7.11
N GLN A 10 5.41 -10.95 7.00
CA GLN A 10 5.79 -11.55 5.71
C GLN A 10 4.61 -11.68 4.74
N ASP A 11 3.44 -12.07 5.22
CA ASP A 11 2.21 -12.16 4.42
C ASP A 11 1.82 -10.77 3.89
N ALA A 12 1.85 -9.74 4.75
CA ALA A 12 1.60 -8.36 4.37
C ALA A 12 2.66 -7.84 3.38
N GLN A 13 3.95 -8.12 3.59
CA GLN A 13 5.02 -7.73 2.67
C GLN A 13 4.84 -8.33 1.29
N LYS A 14 4.56 -9.64 1.22
CA LYS A 14 4.33 -10.35 -0.03
C LYS A 14 3.11 -9.81 -0.75
N ALA A 15 2.02 -9.56 -0.01
CA ALA A 15 0.80 -9.00 -0.56
C ALA A 15 1.05 -7.57 -1.08
N TYR A 16 1.70 -6.71 -0.30
CA TYR A 16 2.02 -5.34 -0.68
C TYR A 16 2.89 -5.30 -1.94
N ARG A 17 3.97 -6.10 -1.97
CA ARG A 17 4.84 -6.25 -3.14
C ARG A 17 4.05 -6.67 -4.39
N SER A 18 3.11 -7.60 -4.24
CA SER A 18 2.30 -8.11 -5.36
C SER A 18 1.14 -7.19 -5.73
N SER A 19 0.79 -6.25 -4.85
CA SER A 19 -0.28 -5.26 -5.06
C SER A 19 0.17 -4.01 -5.78
N PHE A 20 1.49 -3.85 -5.98
CA PHE A 20 2.00 -2.76 -6.78
C PHE A 20 1.43 -2.84 -8.19
N LEU A 21 0.44 -1.97 -8.38
CA LEU A 21 -0.02 -1.31 -9.60
C LEU A 21 0.59 -1.91 -10.87
N VAL A 22 -0.26 -2.57 -11.66
CA VAL A 22 0.02 -2.99 -13.05
C VAL A 22 0.74 -1.85 -13.75
N VAL A 23 2.06 -1.95 -13.91
CA VAL A 23 2.84 -0.99 -14.70
C VAL A 23 2.50 -1.29 -16.16
N LYS A 24 1.40 -0.71 -16.65
CA LYS A 24 1.09 -0.68 -18.08
C LYS A 24 1.53 0.70 -18.57
N ASN A 25 2.53 0.75 -19.43
CA ASN A 25 2.99 1.98 -20.11
C ASN A 25 3.41 3.11 -19.15
N ASP A 26 4.24 2.82 -18.14
CA ASP A 26 4.78 3.81 -17.18
C ASP A 26 3.73 4.60 -16.38
N ARG A 27 2.49 4.10 -16.33
CA ARG A 27 1.42 4.67 -15.52
C ARG A 27 1.12 3.76 -14.33
N LEU A 28 1.04 4.38 -13.16
CA LEU A 28 0.66 3.74 -11.92
C LEU A 28 -0.87 3.51 -11.97
N PHE A 29 -1.34 2.27 -12.16
CA PHE A 29 -2.77 1.91 -12.14
C PHE A 29 -3.23 1.48 -10.74
N GLU A 30 -4.22 2.17 -10.17
CA GLU A 30 -4.86 1.94 -8.85
C GLU A 30 -4.77 0.48 -8.34
N GLY A 31 -3.71 0.19 -7.59
CA GLY A 31 -3.52 -1.05 -6.87
C GLY A 31 -4.24 -0.90 -5.55
N ARG A 32 -5.08 -1.88 -5.22
CA ARG A 32 -5.78 -1.90 -3.95
C ARG A 32 -4.84 -2.36 -2.84
N VAL A 33 -4.79 -1.66 -1.70
CA VAL A 33 -4.13 -2.15 -0.48
C VAL A 33 -4.74 -3.52 -0.11
N PRO A 34 -3.94 -4.61 -0.10
CA PRO A 34 -4.42 -5.95 0.19
C PRO A 34 -4.98 -6.08 1.61
N VAL A 35 -5.85 -7.08 1.81
CA VAL A 35 -6.48 -7.33 3.11
C VAL A 35 -5.45 -7.71 4.18
N GLU A 36 -4.34 -8.35 3.78
CA GLU A 36 -3.22 -8.72 4.64
C GLU A 36 -2.49 -7.48 5.16
N VAL A 37 -2.30 -6.48 4.30
CA VAL A 37 -1.70 -5.19 4.68
C VAL A 37 -2.65 -4.42 5.59
N GLN A 38 -3.95 -4.42 5.28
CA GLN A 38 -4.94 -3.78 6.14
C GLN A 38 -5.02 -4.44 7.52
N ALA A 39 -4.96 -5.78 7.59
CA ALA A 39 -4.93 -6.51 8.84
C ALA A 39 -3.68 -6.17 9.65
N TYR A 40 -2.52 -6.08 8.99
CA TYR A 40 -1.26 -5.70 9.61
C TYR A 40 -1.32 -4.29 10.22
N ASP A 41 -1.78 -3.27 9.47
CA ASP A 41 -1.81 -1.90 10.02
C ASP A 41 -2.81 -1.72 11.17
N LYS A 42 -3.83 -2.59 11.32
CA LYS A 42 -4.77 -2.53 12.45
C LYS A 42 -4.15 -3.01 13.76
N THR A 43 -3.18 -3.91 13.67
CA THR A 43 -2.62 -4.61 14.84
C THR A 43 -1.21 -4.16 15.17
N HIS A 44 -0.56 -3.39 14.31
CA HIS A 44 0.83 -2.94 14.47
C HIS A 44 0.94 -1.42 14.56
N ARG A 45 2.10 -0.93 15.02
CA ARG A 45 2.38 0.50 15.10
C ARG A 45 2.58 1.07 13.70
N LEU A 46 2.32 2.38 13.56
CA LEU A 46 2.57 3.08 12.29
C LEU A 46 3.99 2.86 11.77
N GLU A 47 5.01 2.95 12.62
CA GLU A 47 6.40 2.74 12.20
C GLU A 47 6.62 1.36 11.57
N ASP A 48 6.06 0.31 12.19
CA ASP A 48 6.18 -1.07 11.71
C ASP A 48 5.49 -1.24 10.36
N SER A 49 4.32 -0.61 10.18
CA SER A 49 3.58 -0.57 8.91
C SER A 49 4.37 0.10 7.78
N TYR A 50 5.16 1.12 8.07
CA TYR A 50 6.03 1.78 7.09
C TYR A 50 7.26 0.96 6.76
N ASP A 51 7.94 0.41 7.78
CA ASP A 51 9.10 -0.45 7.58
C ASP A 51 8.73 -1.68 6.75
N MET A 52 7.58 -2.29 7.05
CA MET A 52 7.00 -3.39 6.26
C MET A 52 6.87 -3.02 4.78
N ARG A 53 6.32 -1.83 4.46
CA ARG A 53 6.16 -1.35 3.08
C ARG A 53 7.49 -1.06 2.40
N LEU A 54 8.42 -0.42 3.08
CA LEU A 54 9.75 -0.08 2.56
C LEU A 54 10.55 -1.34 2.22
N GLU A 55 10.48 -2.37 3.06
CA GLU A 55 11.10 -3.67 2.78
C GLU A 55 10.46 -4.38 1.59
N ALA A 56 9.13 -4.38 1.52
CA ALA A 56 8.41 -4.96 0.38
C ALA A 56 8.79 -4.27 -0.95
N LEU A 57 8.98 -2.95 -0.92
CA LEU A 57 9.45 -2.14 -2.05
C LEU A 57 10.89 -2.44 -2.44
N ALA A 58 11.80 -2.58 -1.47
CA ALA A 58 13.19 -2.90 -1.71
C ALA A 58 13.36 -4.29 -2.38
N GLN A 59 12.46 -5.22 -2.09
CA GLN A 59 12.43 -6.57 -2.67
C GLN A 59 11.64 -6.66 -3.99
N HIS A 60 11.10 -5.56 -4.51
CA HIS A 60 10.29 -5.56 -5.73
C HIS A 60 11.18 -5.57 -6.99
N GLU A 61 10.90 -6.45 -7.96
CA GLU A 61 11.73 -6.56 -9.18
C GLU A 61 11.76 -5.25 -10.00
N ALA A 62 10.64 -4.51 -9.99
CA ALA A 62 10.53 -3.18 -10.60
C ALA A 62 11.01 -2.01 -9.72
N VAL A 63 11.84 -2.24 -8.69
CA VAL A 63 12.39 -1.17 -7.82
C VAL A 63 13.11 -0.07 -8.59
N LYS A 64 13.60 -0.38 -9.80
CA LYS A 64 14.25 0.59 -10.71
C LYS A 64 13.26 1.44 -11.51
N SER A 65 11.96 1.14 -11.46
CA SER A 65 10.96 1.94 -12.16
C SER A 65 10.75 3.26 -11.42
N THR A 66 10.70 4.37 -12.18
CA THR A 66 10.47 5.72 -11.66
C THR A 66 9.28 5.80 -10.70
N PRO A 67 8.12 5.15 -10.96
CA PRO A 67 6.98 5.24 -10.06
C PRO A 67 7.21 4.56 -8.70
N VAL A 68 7.86 3.40 -8.68
CA VAL A 68 8.19 2.67 -7.44
C VAL A 68 9.19 3.45 -6.59
N GLN A 69 10.21 4.05 -7.21
CA GLN A 69 11.18 4.90 -6.52
C GLN A 69 10.54 6.13 -5.87
N ARG A 70 9.53 6.74 -6.52
CA ARG A 70 8.82 7.90 -5.95
C ARG A 70 8.02 7.52 -4.71
N ILE A 71 7.35 6.37 -4.74
CA ILE A 71 6.59 5.87 -3.58
C ILE A 71 7.55 5.54 -2.44
N GLN A 72 8.65 4.84 -2.74
CA GLN A 72 9.69 4.54 -1.76
C GLN A 72 10.24 5.81 -1.12
N ALA A 73 10.67 6.79 -1.91
CA ALA A 73 11.21 8.05 -1.40
C ALA A 73 10.18 8.83 -0.55
N HIS A 74 8.90 8.78 -0.92
CA HIS A 74 7.84 9.41 -0.14
C HIS A 74 7.62 8.73 1.22
N LEU A 75 7.59 7.39 1.24
CA LEU A 75 7.50 6.60 2.47
C LEU A 75 8.72 6.82 3.38
N GLU A 76 9.93 6.84 2.82
CA GLU A 76 11.16 7.15 3.57
C GLU A 76 11.12 8.54 4.19
N HIS A 77 10.60 9.53 3.46
CA HIS A 77 10.45 10.90 3.96
C HIS A 77 9.44 10.97 5.13
N LEU A 78 8.27 10.35 4.96
CA LEU A 78 7.26 10.28 6.02
C LEU A 78 7.77 9.51 7.23
N GLN A 79 8.46 8.39 7.05
CA GLN A 79 9.03 7.60 8.14
C GLN A 79 10.02 8.43 8.97
N ARG A 80 10.89 9.20 8.30
CA ARG A 80 11.96 9.97 8.97
C ARG A 80 11.48 11.31 9.55
N TYR A 81 10.57 12.01 8.87
CA TYR A 81 10.24 13.40 9.20
C TYR A 81 8.75 13.64 9.46
N GLY A 82 7.89 12.68 9.13
CA GLY A 82 6.46 12.78 9.35
C GLY A 82 6.11 12.66 10.83
N ASN A 83 5.18 13.50 11.28
CA ASN A 83 4.54 13.31 12.58
C ASN A 83 3.46 12.21 12.49
N GLU A 84 2.93 11.82 13.65
CA GLU A 84 1.95 10.73 13.77
C GLU A 84 0.69 10.97 12.92
N THR A 85 0.19 12.21 12.88
CA THR A 85 -0.97 12.59 12.06
C THR A 85 -0.68 12.39 10.57
N GLN A 86 0.47 12.88 10.09
CA GLN A 86 0.86 12.73 8.68
C GLN A 86 1.01 11.26 8.30
N LYS A 87 1.64 10.45 9.18
CA LYS A 87 1.82 9.02 8.96
C LYS A 87 0.48 8.29 8.86
N ALA A 88 -0.41 8.52 9.81
CA ALA A 88 -1.74 7.92 9.84
C ALA A 88 -2.61 8.38 8.67
N SER A 89 -2.54 9.67 8.29
CA SER A 89 -3.26 10.22 7.15
C SER A 89 -2.84 9.58 5.83
N TYR A 90 -1.55 9.33 5.62
CA TYR A 90 -1.08 8.65 4.42
C TYR A 90 -1.59 7.20 4.35
N LEU A 91 -1.47 6.41 5.43
CA LEU A 91 -1.99 5.03 5.44
C LEU A 91 -3.51 5.01 5.21
N ARG A 92 -4.24 5.95 5.81
CA ARG A 92 -5.68 6.09 5.57
C ARG A 92 -6.00 6.48 4.13
N PHE A 93 -5.23 7.38 3.52
CA PHE A 93 -5.39 7.74 2.11
C PHE A 93 -5.16 6.51 1.21
N GLU A 94 -4.07 5.77 1.45
CA GLU A 94 -3.75 4.52 0.76
C GLU A 94 -4.93 3.52 0.87
N TRP A 95 -5.58 3.47 2.04
CA TRP A 95 -6.78 2.67 2.31
C TRP A 95 -8.10 3.24 1.75
N MET A 96 -8.19 4.52 1.44
CA MET A 96 -9.44 5.13 0.94
C MET A 96 -9.54 5.08 -0.58
N GLU A 97 -8.41 5.24 -1.27
CA GLU A 97 -8.32 5.01 -2.72
C GLU A 97 -8.71 3.57 -3.11
N THR A 98 -8.63 2.63 -2.16
CA THR A 98 -9.17 1.26 -2.27
C THR A 98 -10.70 1.17 -2.30
N HIS A 99 -11.40 2.07 -1.62
CA HIS A 99 -12.85 2.00 -1.39
C HIS A 99 -13.67 2.80 -2.41
N GLN A 100 -13.08 3.78 -3.11
CA GLN A 100 -13.80 4.61 -4.09
C GLN A 100 -14.14 3.87 -5.41
N VAL A 101 -13.58 2.68 -5.65
CA VAL A 101 -13.84 1.89 -6.87
C VAL A 101 -15.04 0.95 -6.73
N VAL A 102 -15.62 0.80 -5.53
CA VAL A 102 -16.75 -0.14 -5.30
C VAL A 102 -18.13 0.49 -5.58
N ASN A 103 -18.22 1.81 -5.77
CA ASN A 103 -19.49 2.50 -6.04
C ASN A 103 -19.44 3.38 -7.30
N LYS A 104 -19.08 2.80 -8.45
CA LYS A 104 -19.57 3.35 -9.72
C LYS A 104 -20.82 2.58 -10.11
N PRO A 105 -22.04 3.16 -10.03
CA PRO A 105 -23.15 2.60 -10.76
C PRO A 105 -22.76 2.59 -12.23
N THR A 106 -22.74 1.41 -12.86
CA THR A 106 -22.65 1.28 -14.31
C THR A 106 -23.77 2.12 -14.92
N PRO A 107 -23.49 3.10 -15.80
CA PRO A 107 -24.53 3.80 -16.53
C PRO A 107 -25.02 2.88 -17.65
N ASN A 108 -25.78 1.83 -17.31
CA ASN A 108 -26.54 1.06 -18.29
C ASN A 108 -27.69 0.22 -17.70
N GLN A 109 -28.49 0.82 -16.83
CA GLN A 109 -29.78 0.25 -16.41
C GLN A 109 -30.94 1.25 -16.51
N LEU A 110 -30.88 2.17 -17.48
CA LEU A 110 -32.03 2.97 -17.88
C LEU A 110 -32.08 3.08 -19.40
N GLN A 111 -32.30 1.93 -20.05
CA GLN A 111 -32.95 1.81 -21.35
C GLN A 111 -33.14 0.32 -21.64
N GLN A 112 -34.27 -0.24 -21.23
CA GLN A 112 -35.24 -0.96 -22.06
C GLN A 112 -36.56 -1.05 -21.30
#